data_AF-A0AB74U782-F1
#
_entry.id   AF-A0AB74U782-F1
#
_cell.length_a   1.000
_cell.length_b   1.000
_cell.length_c   1.000
_cell.angle_alpha   90.00
_cell.angle_beta   90.00
_cell.angle_gamma   90.00
#
_symmetry.space_group_name_H-M   'P 1'
#
loop_
_entity.id
_entity.type
_entity.pdbx_description
1 polymer ?
#
loop_
_entity_poly.entity_id
_entity_poly.type
_entity_poly.pdbx_seq_one_letter_code
_entity_poly.pdbx_strand_id
1 'polypeptide(L)'
;MNYLFKPTLKNVLARKEVKLFFGFTIFPLLLIIVDLFDTNFMQLGSQTGSLDFIEFFAAMEIALLNMALPIIVLSYLISIVFYQEIQDGLLFLHKDISRIKILHAKMMSLVVVVLLFHLLLFVTSLITYYTHLVHMSYISGHFITVTDGLGQTIIEIVGVISMQLLILLVTVNLSLYTSSGITILGSILFLLVGLMSNALPTLRYFFPIGYISLVADGMSPKIALLIALGIFIVYSGLMYINAHRGFKRLEY
;
A
#
# COMPACT_ATOMS: atom_id res chain seq x y z
N MET A 1 -4.40 25.27 -5.31
CA MET A 1 -3.65 24.07 -4.86
C MET A 1 -2.44 23.74 -5.73
N ASN A 2 -2.44 24.02 -7.05
CA ASN A 2 -1.37 23.59 -7.97
C ASN A 2 0.05 24.14 -7.69
N TYR A 3 0.21 25.30 -7.05
CA TYR A 3 1.54 25.92 -6.91
C TYR A 3 2.46 25.22 -5.88
N LEU A 4 1.90 24.57 -4.84
CA LEU A 4 2.68 23.85 -3.82
C LEU A 4 2.83 22.36 -4.14
N PHE A 5 1.75 21.75 -4.64
CA PHE A 5 1.71 20.31 -4.85
C PHE A 5 2.80 19.82 -5.80
N LYS A 6 2.96 20.44 -6.97
CA LYS A 6 3.93 19.99 -7.98
C LYS A 6 5.39 20.07 -7.47
N PRO A 7 5.85 21.18 -6.85
CA PRO A 7 7.16 21.22 -6.20
C PRO A 7 7.32 20.20 -5.08
N THR A 8 6.32 20.06 -4.19
CA THR A 8 6.37 19.07 -3.10
C THR A 8 6.48 17.65 -3.64
N LEU A 9 5.69 17.30 -4.65
CA LEU A 9 5.73 15.98 -5.27
C LEU A 9 7.09 15.72 -5.91
N LYS A 10 7.64 16.69 -6.65
CA LYS A 10 8.98 16.56 -7.25
C LYS A 10 10.05 16.31 -6.18
N ASN A 11 9.99 17.05 -5.07
CA ASN A 11 10.93 16.89 -3.97
C ASN A 11 10.79 15.52 -3.29
N VAL A 12 9.55 15.06 -3.04
CA VAL A 12 9.29 13.73 -2.47
C VAL A 12 9.80 12.64 -3.40
N LEU A 13 9.46 12.68 -4.70
CA LEU A 13 9.89 11.69 -5.69
C LEU A 13 11.41 11.64 -5.88
N ALA A 14 12.12 12.75 -5.66
CA ALA A 14 13.58 12.79 -5.76
C ALA A 14 14.30 12.08 -4.60
N ARG A 15 13.61 11.82 -3.48
CA ARG A 15 14.19 11.19 -2.30
C ARG A 15 14.65 9.75 -2.59
N LYS A 16 15.78 9.35 -2.00
CA LYS A 16 16.35 8.00 -2.18
C LYS A 16 15.42 6.92 -1.62
N GLU A 17 14.65 7.23 -0.59
CA GLU A 17 13.69 6.32 0.04
C GLU A 17 12.54 5.98 -0.90
N VAL A 18 12.11 6.90 -1.77
CA VAL A 18 11.12 6.61 -2.83
C VAL A 18 11.71 5.63 -3.84
N LYS A 19 12.98 5.81 -4.24
CA LYS A 19 13.66 4.89 -5.15
C LYS A 19 13.79 3.49 -4.54
N LEU A 20 14.12 3.42 -3.24
CA LEU A 20 14.18 2.16 -2.50
C LEU A 20 12.79 1.51 -2.42
N PHE A 21 11.75 2.28 -2.13
CA PHE A 21 10.37 1.80 -2.10
C PHE A 21 9.95 1.24 -3.46
N PHE A 22 10.21 1.96 -4.55
CA PHE A 22 9.96 1.46 -5.91
C PHE A 22 10.82 0.26 -6.27
N GLY A 23 11.99 0.06 -5.65
CA GLY A 23 12.81 -1.14 -5.84
C GLY A 23 12.07 -2.44 -5.52
N PHE A 24 11.15 -2.43 -4.55
CA PHE A 24 10.32 -3.61 -4.26
C PHE A 24 9.32 -3.95 -5.36
N THR A 25 9.00 -3.03 -6.27
CA THR A 25 8.14 -3.34 -7.43
C THR A 25 8.81 -4.28 -8.43
N ILE A 26 10.13 -4.48 -8.35
CA ILE A 26 10.88 -5.46 -9.15
C ILE A 26 10.58 -6.90 -8.67
N PHE A 27 9.93 -7.07 -7.52
CA PHE A 27 9.65 -8.39 -6.91
C PHE A 27 9.08 -9.44 -7.89
N PRO A 28 8.07 -9.16 -8.73
CA PRO A 28 7.57 -10.14 -9.70
C PRO A 28 8.64 -10.58 -10.71
N LEU A 29 9.58 -9.71 -11.09
CA LEU A 29 10.66 -10.06 -12.04
C LEU A 29 11.68 -11.00 -11.41
N LEU A 30 11.78 -11.04 -10.08
CA LEU A 30 12.67 -11.98 -9.39
C LEU A 30 12.27 -13.43 -9.65
N LEU A 31 10.99 -13.72 -9.93
CA LEU A 31 10.53 -15.07 -10.29
C LEU A 31 11.28 -15.63 -11.51
N ILE A 32 11.59 -14.78 -12.49
CA ILE A 32 12.36 -15.17 -13.68
C ILE A 32 13.76 -15.67 -13.29
N ILE A 33 14.37 -15.01 -12.31
CA ILE A 33 15.71 -15.34 -11.82
C ILE A 33 15.65 -16.59 -10.94
N VAL A 34 14.64 -16.68 -10.08
CA VAL A 34 14.45 -17.77 -9.13
C VAL A 34 14.24 -19.09 -9.84
N ASP A 35 13.52 -19.12 -10.96
CA ASP A 35 13.33 -20.34 -11.76
C ASP A 35 14.65 -20.88 -12.37
N LEU A 36 15.74 -20.11 -12.35
CA LEU A 36 17.08 -20.60 -12.70
C LEU A 36 17.73 -21.40 -11.56
N PHE A 37 17.14 -21.39 -10.36
CA PHE A 37 17.64 -22.07 -9.18
C PHE A 37 16.56 -23.01 -8.62
N ASP A 38 16.91 -24.27 -8.32
CA ASP A 38 16.01 -25.23 -7.66
C ASP A 38 15.74 -24.81 -6.20
N THR A 39 14.90 -23.79 -6.02
CA THR A 39 14.59 -23.20 -4.72
C THR A 39 13.09 -23.28 -4.43
N ASN A 40 12.74 -23.37 -3.15
CA ASN A 40 11.34 -23.33 -2.70
C ASN A 40 10.77 -21.90 -2.66
N PHE A 41 11.36 -20.95 -3.40
CA PHE A 41 10.98 -19.55 -3.34
C PHE A 41 9.79 -19.30 -4.27
N MET A 42 8.64 -18.93 -3.70
CA MET A 42 7.38 -18.68 -4.42
C MET A 42 7.01 -19.78 -5.43
N GLN A 43 6.66 -20.96 -4.93
CA GLN A 43 6.00 -21.98 -5.75
C GLN A 43 4.57 -21.53 -6.05
N LEU A 44 4.36 -21.00 -7.25
CA LEU A 44 3.03 -20.71 -7.78
C LEU A 44 2.41 -22.02 -8.26
N GLY A 45 1.61 -22.64 -7.39
CA GLY A 45 0.83 -23.84 -7.72
C GLY A 45 -0.64 -23.47 -7.89
N SER A 46 -1.16 -23.56 -9.11
CA SER A 46 -2.60 -23.48 -9.37
C SER A 46 -3.06 -24.64 -10.24
N GLN A 47 -4.36 -24.81 -10.42
CA GLN A 47 -4.88 -25.82 -11.35
C GLN A 47 -4.38 -25.50 -12.78
N THR A 48 -4.25 -26.54 -13.61
CA THR A 48 -3.75 -26.38 -14.98
C THR A 48 -4.60 -25.36 -15.74
N GLY A 49 -3.96 -24.33 -16.29
CA GLY A 49 -4.61 -23.24 -17.02
C GLY A 49 -5.54 -22.32 -16.22
N SER A 50 -5.51 -22.30 -14.89
CA SER A 50 -6.46 -21.47 -14.12
C SER A 50 -5.99 -20.05 -13.83
N LEU A 51 -4.68 -19.82 -13.64
CA LEU A 51 -4.20 -18.53 -13.13
C LEU A 51 -4.16 -17.47 -14.23
N ASP A 52 -5.06 -16.48 -14.12
CA ASP A 52 -5.05 -15.29 -14.98
C ASP A 52 -4.11 -14.19 -14.46
N PHE A 53 -3.88 -13.16 -15.26
CA PHE A 53 -2.98 -12.08 -14.89
C PHE A 53 -3.47 -11.29 -13.67
N ILE A 54 -4.77 -11.05 -13.52
CA ILE A 54 -5.31 -10.26 -12.42
C ILE A 54 -5.21 -11.03 -11.09
N GLU A 55 -5.41 -12.35 -11.09
CA GLU A 55 -5.12 -13.25 -9.97
C GLU A 55 -3.64 -13.24 -9.61
N PHE A 56 -2.76 -13.31 -10.61
CA PHE A 56 -1.32 -13.19 -10.39
C PHE A 56 -0.95 -11.85 -9.75
N PHE A 57 -1.50 -10.74 -10.25
CA PHE A 57 -1.25 -9.41 -9.72
C PHE A 57 -1.75 -9.26 -8.28
N ALA A 58 -2.95 -9.76 -7.95
CA ALA A 58 -3.47 -9.80 -6.59
C ALA A 58 -2.55 -10.59 -5.64
N ALA A 59 -2.02 -11.73 -6.09
CA ALA A 59 -1.07 -12.52 -5.32
C ALA A 59 0.23 -11.75 -5.05
N MET A 60 0.76 -10.98 -6.02
CA MET A 60 1.94 -10.15 -5.84
C MET A 60 1.71 -9.00 -4.85
N GLU A 61 0.54 -8.37 -4.88
CA GLU A 61 0.13 -7.34 -3.91
C GLU A 61 0.10 -7.89 -2.48
N ILE A 62 -0.52 -9.05 -2.28
CA ILE A 62 -0.59 -9.73 -0.97
C ILE A 62 0.82 -10.13 -0.50
N ALA A 63 1.65 -10.69 -1.39
CA ALA A 63 3.01 -11.09 -1.06
C ALA A 63 3.85 -9.91 -0.55
N LEU A 64 3.82 -8.78 -1.26
CA LEU A 64 4.55 -7.58 -0.87
C LEU A 64 4.04 -6.96 0.43
N LEU A 65 2.73 -7.00 0.67
CA LEU A 65 2.17 -6.55 1.94
C LEU A 65 2.65 -7.44 3.11
N ASN A 66 2.67 -8.76 2.91
CA ASN A 66 3.12 -9.74 3.92
C ASN A 66 4.62 -9.63 4.22
N MET A 67 5.44 -9.18 3.26
CA MET A 67 6.88 -8.98 3.48
C MET A 67 7.18 -7.86 4.49
N ALA A 68 6.24 -6.93 4.74
CA ALA A 68 6.36 -5.75 5.62
C ALA A 68 7.47 -4.74 5.27
N LEU A 69 8.56 -5.15 4.60
CA LEU A 69 9.69 -4.28 4.21
C LEU A 69 9.28 -3.05 3.40
N PRO A 70 8.38 -3.14 2.39
CA PRO A 70 7.93 -1.94 1.68
C PRO A 70 7.24 -0.94 2.61
N ILE A 71 6.46 -1.43 3.57
CA ILE A 71 5.76 -0.60 4.57
C ILE A 71 6.74 0.06 5.54
N ILE A 72 7.83 -0.61 5.91
CA ILE A 72 8.90 -0.02 6.73
C ILE A 72 9.55 1.17 5.99
N VAL A 73 9.89 0.99 4.72
CA VAL A 73 10.50 2.04 3.89
C VAL A 73 9.53 3.20 3.68
N LEU A 74 8.26 2.91 3.40
CA LEU A 74 7.21 3.93 3.31
C LEU A 74 7.06 4.69 4.64
N SER A 75 7.09 3.98 5.76
CA SER A 75 6.95 4.60 7.09
C SER A 75 8.12 5.53 7.40
N TYR A 76 9.33 5.11 7.04
CA TYR A 76 10.53 5.93 7.17
C TYR A 76 10.45 7.17 6.27
N LEU A 77 10.05 7.03 5.00
CA LEU A 77 9.85 8.16 4.08
C LEU A 77 8.85 9.18 4.66
N ILE A 78 7.73 8.72 5.20
CA ILE A 78 6.72 9.60 5.82
C ILE A 78 7.32 10.33 7.02
N SER A 79 8.10 9.64 7.85
CA SER A 79 8.77 10.26 8.99
C SER A 79 9.77 11.34 8.58
N ILE A 80 10.52 11.14 7.49
CA ILE A 80 11.39 12.17 6.93
C ILE A 80 10.57 13.38 6.47
N VAL A 81 9.47 13.15 5.77
CA VAL A 81 8.65 14.22 5.18
C VAL A 81 7.91 15.05 6.24
N PHE A 82 7.60 14.47 7.40
CA PHE A 82 6.88 15.14 8.49
C PHE A 82 7.77 15.38 9.72
N TYR A 83 8.12 14.33 10.44
CA TYR A 83 8.82 14.45 11.73
C TYR A 83 10.17 15.18 11.59
N GLN A 84 11.03 14.78 10.65
CA GLN A 84 12.35 15.41 10.51
C GLN A 84 12.25 16.88 10.09
N GLU A 85 11.37 17.20 9.13
CA GLU A 85 11.19 18.60 8.73
C GLU A 85 10.65 19.50 9.85
N ILE A 86 9.83 18.94 10.75
CA ILE A 86 9.38 19.63 11.96
C ILE A 86 10.55 19.82 12.93
N GLN A 87 11.32 18.75 13.19
CA GLN A 87 12.46 18.78 14.11
C GLN A 87 13.57 19.74 13.63
N ASP A 88 13.83 19.80 12.33
CA ASP A 88 14.84 20.65 11.70
C ASP A 88 14.38 22.11 11.57
N GLY A 89 13.15 22.45 12.00
CA GLY A 89 12.60 23.80 11.91
C GLY A 89 12.35 24.28 10.47
N LEU A 90 12.36 23.37 9.48
CA LEU A 90 12.15 23.73 8.06
C LEU A 90 10.78 24.33 7.81
N LEU A 91 9.81 24.08 8.71
CA LEU A 91 8.51 24.71 8.67
C LEU A 91 8.57 26.25 8.82
N PHE A 92 9.60 26.79 9.48
CA PHE A 92 9.86 28.23 9.59
C PHE A 92 10.09 28.90 8.23
N LEU A 93 10.74 28.20 7.30
CA LEU A 93 10.98 28.69 5.94
C LEU A 93 9.69 28.85 5.13
N HIS A 94 8.57 28.30 5.62
CA HIS A 94 7.26 28.37 5.01
C HIS A 94 6.27 29.21 5.81
N LYS A 95 6.75 30.16 6.62
CA LYS A 95 5.90 30.97 7.51
C LYS A 95 4.73 31.69 6.81
N ASP A 96 4.91 32.08 5.56
CA ASP A 96 3.90 32.82 4.78
C ASP A 96 2.87 31.90 4.09
N ILE A 97 3.06 30.57 4.19
CA ILE A 97 2.17 29.56 3.61
C ILE A 97 1.33 28.95 4.73
N SER A 98 0.01 28.88 4.50
CA SER A 98 -0.89 28.23 5.46
C SER A 98 -0.49 26.75 5.67
N ARG A 99 -0.26 26.36 6.92
CA ARG A 99 0.14 25.00 7.33
C ARG A 99 -0.75 23.90 6.72
N ILE A 100 -2.05 24.12 6.63
CA ILE A 100 -3.00 23.15 6.05
C ILE A 100 -2.70 22.88 4.57
N LYS A 101 -2.34 23.89 3.78
CA LYS A 101 -1.95 23.70 2.37
C LYS A 101 -0.66 22.87 2.25
N ILE A 102 0.27 23.03 3.19
CA ILE A 102 1.51 22.23 3.25
C ILE A 102 1.17 20.77 3.57
N LEU A 103 0.35 20.53 4.59
CA LEU A 103 -0.14 19.20 4.95
C LEU A 103 -0.78 18.50 3.74
N HIS A 104 -1.70 19.18 3.06
CA HIS A 104 -2.36 18.63 1.87
C HIS A 104 -1.38 18.32 0.74
N ALA A 105 -0.45 19.23 0.44
CA ALA A 105 0.54 19.01 -0.60
C ALA A 105 1.41 17.78 -0.28
N LYS A 106 1.85 17.62 0.97
CA LYS A 106 2.65 16.47 1.43
C LYS A 106 1.87 15.16 1.40
N MET A 107 0.67 15.13 1.98
CA MET A 107 -0.19 13.95 2.01
C MET A 107 -0.54 13.49 0.60
N MET A 108 -0.97 14.40 -0.29
CA MET A 108 -1.27 14.06 -1.68
C MET A 108 -0.03 13.58 -2.43
N SER A 109 1.16 14.14 -2.13
CA SER A 109 2.40 13.67 -2.74
C SER A 109 2.72 12.23 -2.35
N LEU A 110 2.53 11.88 -1.07
CA LEU A 110 2.74 10.52 -0.57
C LEU A 110 1.69 9.54 -1.11
N VAL A 111 0.42 9.96 -1.24
CA VAL A 111 -0.61 9.16 -1.89
C VAL A 111 -0.22 8.87 -3.35
N VAL A 112 0.28 9.85 -4.08
CA VAL A 112 0.78 9.63 -5.46
C VAL A 112 1.95 8.66 -5.48
N VAL A 113 2.88 8.72 -4.51
CA VAL A 113 3.96 7.72 -4.41
C VAL A 113 3.40 6.30 -4.25
N VAL A 114 2.41 6.09 -3.38
CA VAL A 114 1.78 4.77 -3.20
C VAL A 114 1.06 4.31 -4.47
N LEU A 115 0.31 5.20 -5.14
CA LEU A 115 -0.36 4.85 -6.39
C LEU A 115 0.62 4.52 -7.53
N LEU A 116 1.75 5.25 -7.61
CA LEU A 116 2.81 4.93 -8.56
C LEU A 116 3.49 3.60 -8.24
N PHE A 117 3.62 3.24 -6.95
CA PHE A 117 4.13 1.92 -6.56
C PHE A 117 3.23 0.80 -7.08
N HIS A 118 1.91 0.89 -6.87
CA HIS A 118 0.96 -0.10 -7.40
C HIS A 118 0.97 -0.16 -8.94
N LEU A 119 1.07 1.00 -9.61
CA LEU A 119 1.17 1.05 -11.07
C LEU A 119 2.46 0.39 -11.58
N LEU A 120 3.60 0.65 -10.94
CA LEU A 120 4.87 0.03 -11.31
C LEU A 120 4.83 -1.48 -11.05
N LEU A 121 4.27 -1.90 -9.92
CA LEU A 121 4.07 -3.32 -9.60
C LEU A 121 3.17 -4.01 -10.63
N PHE A 122 2.11 -3.34 -11.06
CA PHE A 122 1.24 -3.84 -12.12
C PHE A 122 2.03 -4.05 -13.42
N VAL A 123 2.86 -3.07 -13.82
CA VAL A 123 3.70 -3.16 -15.03
C VAL A 123 4.72 -4.28 -14.93
N THR A 124 5.43 -4.40 -13.80
CA THR A 124 6.43 -5.47 -13.63
C THR A 124 5.78 -6.85 -13.57
N SER A 125 4.62 -6.97 -12.92
CA SER A 125 3.82 -8.21 -12.93
C SER A 125 3.35 -8.56 -14.34
N LEU A 126 2.92 -7.56 -15.12
CA LEU A 126 2.46 -7.75 -16.50
C LEU A 126 3.60 -8.28 -17.38
N ILE A 127 4.79 -7.71 -17.24
CA ILE A 127 5.99 -8.17 -17.92
C ILE A 127 6.27 -9.62 -17.53
N THR A 128 6.40 -9.94 -16.23
CA THR A 128 6.68 -11.31 -15.76
C THR A 128 5.66 -12.32 -16.28
N TYR A 129 4.37 -11.99 -16.21
CA TYR A 129 3.30 -12.90 -16.58
C TYR A 129 3.37 -13.29 -18.06
N TYR A 130 3.49 -12.31 -18.95
CA TYR A 130 3.44 -12.54 -20.39
C TYR A 130 4.78 -12.95 -21.01
N THR A 131 5.92 -12.64 -20.40
CA THR A 131 7.22 -13.06 -20.93
C THR A 131 7.66 -14.42 -20.42
N HIS A 132 7.35 -14.73 -19.16
CA HIS A 132 7.90 -15.90 -18.48
C HIS A 132 6.81 -16.91 -18.13
N LEU A 133 5.83 -16.51 -17.33
CA LEU A 133 4.84 -17.44 -16.77
C LEU A 133 3.94 -18.08 -17.82
N VAL A 134 3.64 -17.40 -18.94
CA VAL A 134 2.78 -17.94 -20.02
C VAL A 134 3.22 -19.32 -20.56
N HIS A 135 4.48 -19.69 -20.38
CA HIS A 135 5.00 -21.00 -20.81
C HIS A 135 4.73 -22.13 -19.79
N MET A 136 4.19 -21.82 -18.62
CA MET A 136 3.91 -22.77 -17.55
C MET A 136 2.49 -23.35 -17.65
N SER A 137 2.35 -24.62 -17.29
CA SER A 137 1.09 -25.39 -17.50
C SER A 137 -0.11 -24.88 -16.68
N TYR A 138 0.12 -24.14 -15.60
CA TYR A 138 -0.93 -23.63 -14.71
C TYR A 138 -1.44 -22.23 -15.08
N ILE A 139 -0.88 -21.61 -16.12
CA ILE A 139 -1.17 -20.24 -16.53
C ILE A 139 -2.20 -20.25 -17.65
N SER A 140 -3.24 -19.42 -17.53
CA SER A 140 -4.30 -19.34 -18.55
C SER A 140 -3.88 -18.55 -19.79
N GLY A 141 -2.94 -17.61 -19.64
CA GLY A 141 -2.55 -16.67 -20.69
C GLY A 141 -3.55 -15.52 -20.91
N HIS A 142 -4.67 -15.52 -20.18
CA HIS A 142 -5.69 -14.48 -20.26
C HIS A 142 -5.40 -13.33 -19.29
N PHE A 143 -5.82 -12.12 -19.68
CA PHE A 143 -5.69 -10.95 -18.80
C PHE A 143 -6.67 -11.04 -17.62
N ILE A 144 -7.94 -11.35 -17.92
CA ILE A 144 -9.02 -11.60 -16.96
C ILE A 144 -9.82 -12.78 -17.49
N THR A 145 -10.11 -13.74 -16.64
CA THR A 145 -11.12 -14.78 -16.87
C THR A 145 -12.32 -14.49 -15.99
N VAL A 146 -13.51 -14.37 -16.59
CA VAL A 146 -14.75 -14.15 -15.81
C VAL A 146 -15.16 -15.48 -15.19
N THR A 147 -14.57 -15.78 -14.03
CA THR A 147 -14.90 -16.92 -13.18
C THR A 147 -15.62 -16.43 -11.92
N ASP A 148 -16.16 -17.38 -11.14
CA ASP A 148 -16.70 -17.08 -9.81
C ASP A 148 -15.64 -16.47 -8.86
N GLY A 149 -14.34 -16.70 -9.14
CA GLY A 149 -13.20 -16.18 -8.39
C GLY A 149 -12.90 -14.70 -8.62
N LEU A 150 -13.38 -14.08 -9.70
CA LEU A 150 -13.06 -12.68 -10.03
C LEU A 150 -13.42 -11.70 -8.89
N GLY A 151 -14.52 -11.97 -8.18
CA GLY A 151 -14.93 -11.16 -7.04
C GLY A 151 -13.93 -11.20 -5.88
N GLN A 152 -13.32 -12.36 -5.64
CA GLN A 152 -12.26 -12.55 -4.65
C GLN A 152 -11.02 -11.74 -5.03
N THR A 153 -10.59 -11.82 -6.29
CA THR A 153 -9.40 -11.12 -6.77
C THR A 153 -9.55 -9.59 -6.68
N ILE A 154 -10.75 -9.07 -6.96
CA ILE A 154 -11.04 -7.63 -6.83
C ILE A 154 -10.96 -7.19 -5.36
N ILE A 155 -11.53 -7.96 -4.42
CA ILE A 155 -11.48 -7.59 -2.99
C ILE A 155 -10.05 -7.67 -2.45
N GLU A 156 -9.22 -8.57 -2.96
CA GLU A 156 -7.81 -8.67 -2.61
C GLU A 156 -7.03 -7.40 -2.99
N ILE A 157 -7.13 -6.99 -4.26
CA ILE A 157 -6.46 -5.78 -4.77
C ILE A 157 -6.96 -4.55 -4.00
N VAL A 158 -8.27 -4.37 -3.91
CA VAL A 158 -8.85 -3.19 -3.22
C VAL A 158 -8.52 -3.21 -1.74
N GLY A 159 -8.58 -4.37 -1.09
CA GLY A 159 -8.25 -4.55 0.32
C GLY A 159 -6.81 -4.19 0.63
N VAL A 160 -5.86 -4.64 -0.20
CA VAL A 160 -4.42 -4.32 -0.04
C VAL A 160 -4.18 -2.82 -0.24
N ILE A 161 -4.66 -2.23 -1.35
CA ILE A 161 -4.48 -0.79 -1.62
C ILE A 161 -5.09 0.05 -0.49
N SER A 162 -6.30 -0.28 -0.05
CA SER A 162 -6.98 0.42 1.05
C SER A 162 -6.17 0.31 2.35
N MET A 163 -5.62 -0.87 2.65
CA MET A 163 -4.80 -1.09 3.83
C MET A 163 -3.50 -0.28 3.78
N GLN A 164 -2.80 -0.24 2.65
CA GLN A 164 -1.59 0.57 2.49
C GLN A 164 -1.86 2.07 2.65
N LEU A 165 -2.97 2.56 2.11
CA LEU A 165 -3.38 3.96 2.28
C LEU A 165 -3.77 4.28 3.74
N LEU A 166 -4.42 3.34 4.46
CA LEU A 166 -4.67 3.51 5.89
C LEU A 166 -3.38 3.54 6.70
N ILE A 167 -2.43 2.64 6.40
CA ILE A 167 -1.11 2.64 7.03
C ILE A 167 -0.45 4.00 6.82
N LEU A 168 -0.42 4.53 5.59
CA LEU A 168 0.12 5.86 5.30
C LEU A 168 -0.51 6.93 6.20
N LEU A 169 -1.84 6.94 6.33
CA LEU A 169 -2.54 7.95 7.15
C LEU A 169 -2.24 7.80 8.64
N VAL A 170 -2.15 6.57 9.15
CA VAL A 170 -1.75 6.29 10.53
C VAL A 170 -0.31 6.74 10.77
N THR A 171 0.61 6.41 9.88
CA THR A 171 2.02 6.83 9.96
C THR A 171 2.13 8.35 9.94
N VAL A 172 1.39 9.04 9.07
CA VAL A 172 1.38 10.51 9.04
C VAL A 172 0.97 11.03 10.42
N ASN A 173 -0.11 10.52 11.01
CA ASN A 173 -0.54 10.95 12.34
C ASN A 173 0.53 10.72 13.41
N LEU A 174 1.13 9.52 13.46
CA LEU A 174 2.20 9.20 14.41
C LEU A 174 3.41 10.12 14.23
N SER A 175 3.80 10.41 12.98
CA SER A 175 4.96 11.25 12.66
C SER A 175 4.82 12.71 13.09
N LEU A 176 3.60 13.19 13.33
CA LEU A 176 3.38 14.55 13.84
C LEU A 176 3.73 14.70 15.33
N TYR A 177 3.72 13.59 16.08
CA TYR A 177 3.83 13.63 17.54
C TYR A 177 4.98 12.79 18.09
N THR A 178 5.54 11.88 17.31
CA THR A 178 6.51 10.88 17.78
C THR A 178 7.73 10.80 16.88
N SER A 179 8.85 10.35 17.44
CA SER A 179 10.10 10.19 16.70
C SER A 179 10.01 9.16 15.59
N SER A 180 10.95 9.21 14.64
CA SER A 180 10.99 8.28 13.50
C SER A 180 10.94 6.81 13.89
N GLY A 181 11.67 6.41 14.93
CA GLY A 181 11.66 5.02 15.41
C GLY A 181 10.29 4.58 15.91
N ILE A 182 9.61 5.41 16.70
CA ILE A 182 8.27 5.12 17.26
C ILE A 182 7.23 5.13 16.14
N THR A 183 7.33 6.07 15.19
CA THR A 183 6.44 6.16 14.03
C THR A 183 6.51 4.88 13.19
N ILE A 184 7.72 4.40 12.88
CA ILE A 184 7.91 3.15 12.13
C ILE A 184 7.37 1.97 12.91
N LEU A 185 7.72 1.84 14.20
CA LEU A 185 7.23 0.75 15.05
C LEU A 185 5.70 0.72 15.10
N GLY A 186 5.05 1.85 15.33
CA GLY A 186 3.59 1.95 15.38
C GLY A 186 2.92 1.60 14.05
N SER A 187 3.56 1.95 12.92
CA SER A 187 3.07 1.61 11.59
C SER A 187 3.18 0.10 11.30
N ILE A 188 4.28 -0.53 11.73
CA ILE A 188 4.46 -1.98 11.65
C ILE A 188 3.44 -2.70 12.53
N LEU A 189 3.23 -2.24 13.77
CA LEU A 189 2.24 -2.83 14.67
C LEU A 189 0.83 -2.74 14.06
N PHE A 190 0.48 -1.59 13.46
CA PHE A 190 -0.80 -1.44 12.76
C PHE A 190 -0.92 -2.38 11.55
N LEU A 191 0.14 -2.55 10.75
CA LEU A 191 0.19 -3.55 9.68
C LEU A 191 -0.03 -4.96 10.23
N LEU A 192 0.68 -5.36 11.29
CA LEU A 192 0.58 -6.70 11.87
C LEU A 192 -0.83 -7.00 12.37
N VAL A 193 -1.46 -6.04 13.07
CA VAL A 193 -2.86 -6.18 13.51
C VAL A 193 -3.79 -6.31 12.29
N GLY A 194 -3.56 -5.54 11.24
CA GLY A 194 -4.30 -5.66 9.98
C GLY A 194 -4.14 -7.01 9.31
N LEU A 195 -2.93 -7.58 9.26
CA LEU A 195 -2.69 -8.91 8.70
C LEU A 195 -3.34 -10.01 9.57
N MET A 196 -3.26 -9.88 10.89
CA MET A 196 -3.93 -10.77 11.85
C MET A 196 -5.46 -10.71 11.74
N SER A 197 -6.02 -9.65 11.15
CA SER A 197 -7.46 -9.54 10.94
C SER A 197 -7.99 -10.74 10.17
N ASN A 198 -7.29 -11.23 9.14
CA ASN A 198 -7.70 -12.41 8.38
C ASN A 198 -7.74 -13.70 9.21
N ALA A 199 -6.95 -13.81 10.28
CA ALA A 199 -6.92 -15.00 11.13
C ALA A 199 -7.96 -14.99 12.26
N LEU A 200 -8.41 -13.82 12.71
CA LEU A 200 -9.24 -13.66 13.91
C LEU A 200 -10.70 -13.31 13.57
N PRO A 201 -11.70 -14.13 13.95
CA PRO A 201 -13.09 -13.97 13.51
C PRO A 201 -13.71 -12.58 13.72
N THR A 202 -13.40 -11.93 14.84
CA THR A 202 -13.95 -10.61 15.18
C THR A 202 -13.18 -9.46 14.53
N LEU A 203 -11.87 -9.63 14.31
CA LEU A 203 -11.00 -8.56 13.83
C LEU A 203 -11.17 -8.31 12.32
N ARG A 204 -11.62 -9.33 11.57
CA ARG A 204 -11.92 -9.26 10.12
C ARG A 204 -12.80 -8.08 9.74
N TYR A 205 -13.73 -7.69 10.61
CA TYR A 205 -14.69 -6.61 10.34
C TYR A 205 -14.12 -5.20 10.50
N PHE A 206 -12.94 -5.04 11.12
CA PHE A 206 -12.35 -3.73 11.41
C PHE A 206 -11.36 -3.24 10.36
N PHE A 207 -10.90 -4.11 9.46
CA PHE A 207 -9.90 -3.77 8.45
C PHE A 207 -10.41 -4.10 7.05
N PRO A 208 -10.16 -3.25 6.04
CA PRO A 208 -10.55 -3.55 4.65
C PRO A 208 -10.00 -4.90 4.16
N ILE A 209 -8.77 -5.24 4.55
CA ILE A 209 -8.12 -6.49 4.16
C ILE A 209 -8.78 -7.73 4.79
N GLY A 210 -9.46 -7.59 5.93
CA GLY A 210 -10.16 -8.68 6.61
C GLY A 210 -11.31 -9.27 5.80
N TYR A 211 -11.88 -8.48 4.87
CA TYR A 211 -12.97 -8.89 4.00
C TYR A 211 -12.54 -9.90 2.92
N ILE A 212 -11.25 -10.06 2.67
CA ILE A 212 -10.71 -11.12 1.81
C ILE A 212 -11.11 -12.49 2.37
N SER A 213 -10.93 -12.70 3.69
CA SER A 213 -11.32 -13.96 4.34
C SER A 213 -12.84 -14.14 4.45
N LEU A 214 -13.61 -13.05 4.59
CA LEU A 214 -15.07 -13.13 4.66
C LEU A 214 -15.70 -13.54 3.33
N VAL A 215 -15.14 -13.11 2.20
CA VAL A 215 -15.58 -13.55 0.87
C VAL A 215 -15.25 -15.03 0.67
N ALA A 216 -14.06 -15.47 1.08
CA ALA A 216 -13.69 -16.89 1.08
C ALA A 216 -14.65 -17.75 1.93
N ASP A 217 -15.17 -17.20 3.03
CA ASP A 217 -16.17 -17.85 3.90
C ASP A 217 -17.61 -17.79 3.34
N GLY A 218 -17.82 -17.26 2.13
CA GLY A 218 -19.11 -17.25 1.41
C GLY A 218 -19.86 -15.92 1.42
N MET A 219 -19.27 -14.83 1.94
CA MET A 219 -19.86 -13.49 1.82
C MET A 219 -19.86 -13.03 0.35
N SER A 220 -20.94 -12.37 -0.08
CA SER A 220 -20.98 -11.80 -1.44
C SER A 220 -19.84 -10.78 -1.65
N PRO A 221 -19.01 -10.92 -2.71
CA PRO A 221 -17.90 -10.01 -2.99
C PRO A 221 -18.34 -8.54 -3.11
N LYS A 222 -19.53 -8.30 -3.65
CA LYS A 222 -20.08 -6.94 -3.81
C LYS A 222 -20.37 -6.28 -2.47
N ILE A 223 -20.96 -7.03 -1.53
CA ILE A 223 -21.28 -6.53 -0.19
C ILE A 223 -19.98 -6.31 0.59
N ALA A 224 -19.05 -7.27 0.52
CA ALA A 224 -17.74 -7.17 1.14
C ALA A 224 -16.98 -5.91 0.67
N LEU A 225 -16.97 -5.64 -0.64
CA LEU A 225 -16.33 -4.46 -1.22
C LEU A 225 -16.95 -3.15 -0.70
N LEU A 226 -18.28 -3.06 -0.65
CA LEU A 226 -18.96 -1.87 -0.15
C LEU A 226 -18.61 -1.58 1.32
N ILE A 227 -18.59 -2.62 2.16
CA ILE A 227 -18.28 -2.45 3.58
C ILE A 227 -16.79 -2.13 3.78
N ALA A 228 -15.88 -2.82 3.07
CA ALA A 228 -14.45 -2.56 3.11
C ALA A 228 -14.12 -1.10 2.74
N LEU A 229 -14.73 -0.59 1.66
CA LEU A 229 -14.60 0.82 1.26
C LEU A 229 -15.24 1.77 2.27
N GLY A 230 -16.38 1.40 2.86
CA GLY A 230 -17.01 2.17 3.93
C GLY A 230 -16.09 2.35 5.14
N ILE A 231 -15.47 1.27 5.61
CA ILE A 231 -14.49 1.29 6.70
C ILE A 231 -13.28 2.15 6.34
N PHE A 232 -12.74 1.96 5.12
CA PHE A 232 -11.66 2.77 4.61
C PHE A 232 -12.00 4.27 4.68
N ILE A 233 -13.16 4.69 4.15
CA ILE A 233 -13.59 6.09 4.16
C ILE A 233 -13.71 6.65 5.58
N VAL A 234 -14.32 5.89 6.51
CA VAL A 234 -14.49 6.31 7.91
C VAL A 234 -13.12 6.51 8.58
N TYR A 235 -12.23 5.52 8.47
CA TYR A 235 -10.90 5.60 9.09
C TYR A 235 -10.03 6.67 8.45
N SER A 236 -10.06 6.82 7.12
CA SER A 236 -9.36 7.89 6.43
C SER A 236 -9.85 9.27 6.86
N GLY A 237 -11.17 9.45 7.04
CA GLY A 237 -11.75 10.69 7.55
C GLY A 237 -11.27 11.03 8.96
N LEU A 238 -11.32 10.06 9.88
CA LEU A 238 -10.85 10.23 11.27
C LEU A 238 -9.36 10.58 11.32
N MET A 239 -8.52 9.85 10.59
CA MET A 239 -7.07 10.08 10.54
C MET A 239 -6.73 11.43 9.91
N TYR A 240 -7.43 11.83 8.85
CA TYR A 240 -7.23 13.13 8.23
C TYR A 240 -7.65 14.27 9.16
N ILE A 241 -8.76 14.15 9.88
CA ILE A 241 -9.19 15.17 10.87
C ILE A 241 -8.15 15.32 11.99
N ASN A 242 -7.59 14.20 12.48
CA ASN A 242 -6.55 14.25 13.50
C ASN A 242 -5.27 14.91 12.97
N ALA A 243 -4.78 14.49 11.80
CA ALA A 243 -3.61 15.09 11.16
C ALA A 243 -3.80 16.60 10.91
N HIS A 244 -4.99 17.00 10.48
CA HIS A 244 -5.34 18.41 10.28
C HIS A 244 -5.28 19.22 11.57
N ARG A 245 -5.82 18.68 12.68
CA ARG A 245 -5.77 19.34 14.00
C ARG A 245 -4.34 19.41 14.53
N GLY A 246 -3.57 18.34 14.40
CA GLY A 246 -2.17 18.25 14.83
C GLY A 246 -1.29 19.26 14.09
N PHE A 247 -1.33 19.22 12.76
CA PHE A 247 -0.46 20.07 11.93
C PHE A 247 -0.76 21.57 12.08
N LYS A 248 -2.01 21.93 12.39
CA LYS A 248 -2.40 23.33 12.66
C LYS A 248 -1.82 23.86 13.98
N ARG A 249 -1.58 22.99 14.97
CA ARG A 249 -1.10 23.34 16.31
C ARG A 249 0.42 23.39 16.44
N LEU A 250 1.16 22.92 15.44
CA LEU A 250 2.62 23.02 15.44
C LEU A 250 3.04 24.49 15.63
N GLU A 251 4.13 24.73 16.36
CA GLU A 251 4.75 26.06 16.45
C GLU A 251 5.77 26.24 15.32
N TYR A 252 6.48 27.36 15.28
CA TYR A 252 7.56 27.62 14.31
C TYR A 252 8.92 27.35 14.93
#